data_AF-A0A3B9DMF0-F1
#
_entry.id   AF-A0A3B9DMF0-F1
#
_cell.length_a   1.000
_cell.length_b   1.000
_cell.length_c   1.000
_cell.angle_alpha   90.00
_cell.angle_beta   90.00
_cell.angle_gamma   90.00
#
_symmetry.space_group_name_H-M   'P 1'
#
loop_
_entity.id
_entity.type
_entity.pdbx_description
1 polymer ?
#
loop_
_entity_poly.entity_id
_entity_poly.type
_entity_poly.pdbx_seq_one_letter_code
_entity_poly.pdbx_strand_id
1 'polypeptide(L)' 'MGERMAQSAIVRELESERYLITPIPTTRRRARTRGYNQARLLAETIADRVDIPLIDALERRRHGSTQV' A
#
# COMPACT_ATOMS: atom_id res chain seq x y z
N MET A 1 -15.78 2.50 1.47
CA MET A 1 -14.91 3.65 1.82
C MET A 1 -13.50 3.48 1.23
N GLY A 2 -12.83 2.34 1.44
CA GLY A 2 -11.51 2.06 0.84
C GLY A 2 -11.47 2.14 -0.69
N GLU A 3 -12.47 1.58 -1.38
CA GLU A 3 -12.53 1.65 -2.86
C GLU A 3 -12.59 3.08 -3.41
N ARG A 4 -13.29 3.99 -2.73
CA ARG A 4 -13.36 5.42 -3.11
C ARG A 4 -12.03 6.13 -2.88
N MET A 5 -11.25 5.73 -1.88
CA MET A 5 -9.90 6.27 -1.66
C MET A 5 -8.91 5.77 -2.72
N ALA A 6 -9.08 4.54 -3.21
CA ALA A 6 -8.28 3.99 -4.31
C ALA A 6 -8.60 4.63 -5.69
N GLN A 7 -9.71 5.36 -5.82
CA GLN A 7 -10.11 5.97 -7.09
C GLN A 7 -9.37 7.28 -7.41
N SER A 8 -8.67 7.93 -6.46
CA SER A 8 -8.33 9.36 -6.60
C SER A 8 -6.85 9.72 -6.83
N ALA A 9 -5.94 8.81 -7.19
CA ALA A 9 -4.50 9.18 -7.18
C ALA A 9 -3.61 8.56 -8.26
N ILE A 10 -4.07 7.58 -9.04
CA ILE A 10 -3.17 6.88 -9.96
C ILE A 10 -3.44 7.33 -11.39
N VAL A 11 -2.43 7.99 -11.96
CA VAL A 11 -2.40 8.38 -13.37
C VAL A 11 -2.56 7.11 -14.20
N ARG A 12 -3.54 7.08 -15.11
CA ARG A 12 -3.81 5.92 -15.98
C ARG A 12 -2.62 5.55 -16.89
N GLU A 13 -1.71 6.50 -17.10
CA GLU A 13 -0.50 6.37 -17.92
C GLU A 13 0.70 5.72 -17.20
N LEU A 14 0.51 5.08 -16.05
CA LEU A 14 1.60 4.28 -15.47
C LEU A 14 1.73 2.99 -16.27
N GLU A 15 2.74 2.92 -17.13
CA GLU A 15 3.06 1.68 -17.83
C GLU A 15 3.57 0.62 -16.85
N SER A 16 2.94 -0.56 -16.87
CA SER A 16 3.19 -1.64 -15.92
C SER A 16 4.64 -2.12 -15.89
N GLU A 17 5.37 -1.99 -16.99
CA GLU A 17 6.78 -2.38 -17.08
C GLU A 17 7.74 -1.43 -16.35
N ARG A 18 7.30 -0.23 -15.95
CA ARG A 18 8.17 0.81 -15.36
C ARG A 18 7.91 1.11 -13.89
N TYR A 19 6.79 0.62 -13.34
CA TYR A 19 6.35 0.98 -12.00
C TYR A 19 6.01 -0.25 -11.17
N LEU A 20 6.09 -0.09 -9.85
CA LEU A 20 5.76 -1.12 -8.88
C LEU A 20 4.92 -0.47 -7.78
N ILE A 21 3.97 -1.23 -7.25
CA ILE A 21 3.19 -0.82 -6.08
C ILE A 21 3.81 -1.49 -4.85
N THR A 22 4.02 -0.70 -3.79
CA THR A 22 4.49 -1.22 -2.50
C THR A 22 3.65 -0.64 -1.37
N PRO A 23 3.14 -1.46 -0.45
CA PRO A 23 2.37 -0.95 0.67
C PRO A 23 3.31 -0.38 1.73
N ILE A 24 2.93 0.76 2.33
CA ILE A 24 3.67 1.28 3.49
C ILE A 24 3.55 0.27 4.65
N PRO A 25 4.68 -0.19 5.23
CA PRO A 25 4.68 -1.17 6.29
C PRO A 25 4.08 -0.60 7.58
N THR A 26 3.24 -1.39 8.25
CA THR A 26 2.64 -1.01 9.54
C THR A 26 3.52 -1.43 10.73
N THR A 27 3.13 -1.03 11.95
CA THR A 27 3.84 -1.48 13.16
C THR A 27 3.46 -2.92 13.51
N ARG A 28 4.41 -3.68 14.08
CA ARG A 28 4.12 -5.05 14.57
C ARG A 28 2.92 -5.08 15.53
N ARG A 29 2.76 -4.06 16.38
CA ARG A 29 1.59 -3.92 17.27
C ARG A 29 0.29 -3.83 16.47
N ARG A 30 0.21 -2.92 15.48
CA ARG A 30 -0.99 -2.75 14.66
C ARG A 30 -1.29 -3.99 13.83
N ALA A 31 -0.28 -4.64 13.25
CA ALA A 31 -0.43 -5.89 12.53
C ALA A 31 -1.02 -7.00 13.41
N ARG A 32 -0.55 -7.14 14.66
CA ARG A 32 -1.09 -8.11 15.62
C ARG A 32 -2.50 -7.79 16.08
N THR A 33 -2.80 -6.51 16.37
CA THR A 33 -4.14 -6.11 16.84
C THR A 33 -5.19 -6.22 15.75
N ARG A 34 -4.85 -5.84 14.51
CA ARG A 34 -5.81 -5.81 13.40
C ARG A 34 -5.84 -7.10 12.59
N GLY A 35 -4.76 -7.89 12.61
CA GLY A 35 -4.59 -9.07 11.76
C GLY A 35 -4.12 -8.75 10.33
N TYR A 36 -4.02 -7.47 9.95
CA TYR A 36 -3.65 -7.05 8.60
C TYR A 36 -2.97 -5.67 8.56
N ASN A 37 -2.31 -5.37 7.44
CA ASN A 37 -1.85 -4.04 7.09
C ASN A 37 -2.89 -3.35 6.19
N GLN A 38 -3.52 -2.28 6.68
CA GLN A 38 -4.56 -1.55 5.93
C GLN A 38 -4.03 -0.97 4.60
N ALA A 39 -2.78 -0.52 4.56
CA ALA A 39 -2.18 -0.03 3.32
C ALA A 39 -2.00 -1.15 2.30
N ARG A 40 -1.73 -2.38 2.76
CA ARG A 40 -1.64 -3.55 1.88
C ARG A 40 -2.97 -3.88 1.21
N LEU A 41 -4.07 -3.88 1.97
CA LEU A 41 -5.40 -4.14 1.40
C LEU A 41 -5.76 -3.14 0.29
N LEU A 42 -5.40 -1.86 0.47
CA LEU A 42 -5.59 -0.85 -0.56
C LEU A 42 -4.65 -1.07 -1.75
N ALA A 43 -3.39 -1.40 -1.49
CA ALA A 43 -2.39 -1.65 -2.52
C ALA A 43 -2.74 -2.85 -3.41
N GLU A 44 -3.30 -3.93 -2.84
CA GLU A 44 -3.82 -5.09 -3.59
C GLU A 44 -4.92 -4.66 -4.56
N THR A 45 -5.94 -3.94 -4.08
CA THR A 45 -7.04 -3.45 -4.94
C THR A 45 -6.54 -2.50 -6.04
N ILE A 46 -5.52 -1.69 -5.73
CA ILE A 46 -4.95 -0.76 -6.69
C ILE A 46 -4.17 -1.52 -7.76
N ALA A 47 -3.28 -2.44 -7.36
CA ALA A 47 -2.46 -3.24 -8.26
C ALA A 47 -3.31 -3.99 -9.29
N ASP A 48 -4.39 -4.62 -8.84
CA ASP A 48 -5.33 -5.31 -9.72
C ASP A 48 -6.02 -4.36 -10.72
N ARG A 49 -6.29 -3.11 -10.33
CA ARG A 49 -6.99 -2.12 -11.17
C ARG A 49 -6.11 -1.49 -12.24
N VAL A 50 -4.81 -1.40 -12.00
CA VAL A 50 -3.85 -0.72 -12.90
C VAL A 50 -2.85 -1.67 -13.55
N ASP A 51 -2.99 -2.98 -13.30
CA ASP A 51 -2.14 -4.04 -13.84
C ASP A 51 -0.64 -3.81 -13.54
N ILE A 52 -0.33 -3.35 -12.32
CA ILE A 52 1.04 -3.11 -11.85
C ILE A 52 1.40 -4.12 -10.76
N PRO A 53 2.58 -4.76 -10.80
CA PRO A 53 2.98 -5.72 -9.76
C PRO A 53 3.02 -5.09 -8.36
N LEU A 54 2.42 -5.80 -7.39
CA LEU A 54 2.52 -5.51 -5.96
C LEU A 54 3.72 -6.23 -5.36
N ILE A 55 4.63 -5.49 -4.72
CA ILE A 55 5.77 -6.05 -3.99
C ILE A 55 5.92 -5.44 -2.59
N ASP A 56 6.38 -6.23 -1.63
CA ASP A 56 6.75 -5.71 -0.30
C ASP A 56 8.20 -5.16 -0.32
N ALA A 57 8.38 -3.95 -0.88
CA ALA A 57 9.72 -3.35 -1.06
C ALA A 57 10.26 -2.61 0.18
N LEU A 58 9.43 -2.39 1.20
CA LEU A 58 9.74 -1.49 2.31
C LEU A 58 9.77 -2.23 3.64
N GLU A 59 10.83 -1.98 4.42
CA GLU A 59 10.93 -2.44 5.81
C GLU A 59 10.82 -1.25 6.77
N ARG A 60 9.92 -1.37 7.76
CA ARG A 60 9.82 -0.35 8.82
C ARG A 60 10.98 -0.48 9.81
N ARG A 61 11.97 0.41 9.70
CA ARG A 61 13.02 0.56 10.73
C ARG A 61 12.45 1.22 12.00
N ARG A 62 12.94 0.83 13.18
CA ARG A 62 12.46 1.33 14.49
C ARG A 62 12.99 2.74 14.80
N HIS A 63 12.59 3.76 14.04
CA HIS A 63 12.75 5.17 14.45
C HIS A 63 11.62 5.99 13.83
N GLY A 64 10.97 6.84 14.63
CA GLY A 64 9.92 7.76 14.17
C GLY A 64 8.65 7.74 15.02
N SER A 65 8.24 8.93 15.45
CA SER A 65 6.94 9.23 16.05
C SER A 65 5.81 8.92 15.07
N THR A 66 4.63 8.60 15.59
CA THR A 66 3.43 8.46 14.76
C THR A 66 3.01 9.85 14.30
N GLN A 67 2.98 10.10 12.98
CA GLN A 67 2.25 11.27 12.47
C GLN A 67 0.76 10.99 12.63
N VAL A 68 0.08 11.94 13.27
CA VAL A 68 -1.38 11.92 13.55
C VAL A 68 -2.10 12.72 12.48
#